data_AF-A0A089NNC5-F1
#
_entry.id   AF-A0A089NNC5-F1
#
_cell.length_a   1.000
_cell.length_b   1.000
_cell.length_c   1.000
_cell.angle_alpha   90.00
_cell.angle_beta   90.00
_cell.angle_gamma   90.00
#
_symmetry.space_group_name_H-M   'P 1'
#
loop_
_entity.id
_entity.type
_entity.pdbx_description
1 polymer ?
#
loop_
_entity_poly.entity_id
_entity_poly.type
_entity_poly.pdbx_seq_one_letter_code
_entity_poly.pdbx_strand_id
1 'polypeptide(L)'
;MMMRAGHAQTAPDGFDAMMAQSMARMHADMAVAPSGDPDRDFAAMMIPHHQGAIEMAKAELAYGRDPVLRRLAQGIIVEQAQEIEVMRRALAERPVAQATPQRMPAHHHH
;
A
#
# COMPACT_ATOMS: atom_id res chain seq x y z
N MET A 1 45.47 27.78 0.38
CA MET A 1 44.39 27.99 -0.60
C MET A 1 43.53 26.73 -0.61
N MET A 2 42.33 26.77 -0.02
CA MET A 2 41.37 25.65 0.01
C MET A 2 40.49 25.68 -1.24
N MET A 3 40.09 24.52 -1.76
CA MET A 3 38.80 24.30 -2.42
C MET A 3 38.36 22.85 -2.23
N ARG A 4 37.45 22.61 -1.28
CA ARG A 4 36.64 21.39 -1.20
C ARG A 4 35.49 21.56 -2.20
N ALA A 5 35.40 20.66 -3.19
CA ALA A 5 34.24 20.57 -4.07
C ALA A 5 33.03 20.08 -3.25
N GLY A 6 32.07 20.97 -3.01
CA GLY A 6 30.79 20.63 -2.43
C GLY A 6 29.99 19.77 -3.40
N HIS A 7 29.69 18.54 -3.00
CA HIS A 7 28.60 17.79 -3.59
C HIS A 7 27.32 18.47 -3.13
N ALA A 8 26.76 19.34 -3.97
CA ALA A 8 25.41 19.82 -3.78
C ALA A 8 24.47 18.62 -3.93
N GLN A 9 24.10 18.01 -2.79
CA GLN A 9 22.88 17.23 -2.72
C GLN A 9 21.74 18.21 -3.06
N THR A 10 21.30 18.19 -4.32
CA THR A 10 20.01 18.76 -4.69
C THR A 10 18.99 18.10 -3.79
N ALA A 11 18.32 18.88 -2.95
CA ALA A 11 17.19 18.38 -2.18
C ALA A 11 16.23 17.68 -3.16
N PRO A 12 15.68 16.50 -2.83
CA PRO A 12 14.72 15.85 -3.71
C PRO A 12 13.60 16.86 -4.02
N ASP A 13 13.27 17.02 -5.30
CA ASP A 13 12.11 17.81 -5.70
C ASP A 13 10.89 17.33 -4.91
N GLY A 14 9.91 18.22 -4.66
CA GLY A 14 8.77 17.89 -3.80
C GLY A 14 8.04 16.59 -4.20
N PHE A 15 8.06 16.26 -5.50
CA PHE A 15 7.58 14.98 -6.02
C PHE A 15 8.40 13.77 -5.50
N ASP A 16 9.72 13.77 -5.71
CA ASP A 16 10.60 12.66 -5.30
C ASP A 16 10.55 12.42 -3.79
N ALA A 17 10.51 13.51 -3.00
CA ALA A 17 10.38 13.42 -1.56
C ALA A 17 9.05 12.78 -1.13
N MET A 18 7.93 13.18 -1.75
CA MET A 18 6.62 12.59 -1.47
C MET A 18 6.53 11.13 -1.91
N MET A 19 7.09 10.78 -3.07
CA MET A 19 7.15 9.40 -3.56
C MET A 19 7.96 8.52 -2.61
N ALA A 20 9.16 8.96 -2.22
CA ALA A 20 10.00 8.24 -1.28
C ALA A 20 9.32 8.05 0.09
N GLN A 21 8.69 9.09 0.62
CA GLN A 21 7.95 9.02 1.88
C GLN A 21 6.76 8.06 1.80
N SER A 22 5.98 8.12 0.71
CA SER A 22 4.82 7.24 0.49
C SER A 22 5.25 5.77 0.43
N MET A 23 6.30 5.47 -0.32
CA MET A 23 6.87 4.12 -0.43
C MET A 23 7.43 3.62 0.91
N ALA A 24 8.19 4.46 1.61
CA ALA A 24 8.77 4.10 2.91
C ALA A 24 7.68 3.78 3.93
N ARG A 25 6.63 4.60 3.99
CA ARG A 25 5.50 4.37 4.89
C ARG A 25 4.71 3.13 4.50
N MET A 26 4.43 2.94 3.21
CA MET A 26 3.78 1.73 2.71
C MET A 26 4.57 0.47 3.11
N HIS A 27 5.89 0.47 2.93
CA HIS A 27 6.74 -0.66 3.29
C HIS A 27 6.73 -0.94 4.81
N ALA A 28 6.80 0.12 5.62
CA ALA A 28 6.74 -0.01 7.08
C ALA A 28 5.39 -0.55 7.56
N ASP A 29 4.28 -0.03 7.01
CA ASP A 29 2.93 -0.42 7.42
C ASP A 29 2.53 -1.81 6.88
N MET A 30 3.15 -2.28 5.78
CA MET A 30 2.99 -3.65 5.27
C MET A 30 3.76 -4.71 6.07
N ALA A 31 4.63 -4.32 7.01
CA ALA A 31 5.38 -5.25 7.86
C ALA A 31 4.49 -5.82 8.98
N VAL A 32 3.45 -6.55 8.60
CA VAL A 32 2.51 -7.24 9.49
C VAL A 32 2.91 -8.69 9.70
N ALA A 33 2.84 -9.17 10.95
CA ALA A 33 3.05 -10.58 11.26
C ALA A 33 1.88 -11.41 10.71
N PRO A 34 2.13 -12.56 10.04
CA PRO A 34 1.07 -13.44 9.58
C PRO A 34 0.18 -13.88 10.75
N SER A 35 -1.13 -13.74 10.57
CA SER A 35 -2.12 -14.21 11.53
C SER A 35 -2.47 -15.68 11.34
N GLY A 36 -2.17 -16.24 10.16
CA GLY A 36 -2.53 -17.60 9.77
C GLY A 36 -3.91 -17.71 9.13
N ASP A 37 -4.65 -16.61 9.02
CA ASP A 37 -5.87 -16.50 8.21
C ASP A 37 -5.53 -15.76 6.90
N PRO A 38 -5.54 -16.44 5.74
CA PRO A 38 -5.19 -15.83 4.46
C PRO A 38 -6.02 -14.59 4.11
N ASP A 39 -7.30 -14.57 4.48
CA ASP A 39 -8.18 -13.44 4.19
C ASP A 39 -7.76 -12.22 5.01
N ARG A 40 -7.39 -12.43 6.27
CA ARG A 40 -6.91 -11.35 7.16
C ARG A 40 -5.53 -10.87 6.73
N ASP A 41 -4.64 -11.80 6.39
CA ASP A 41 -3.28 -11.47 5.98
C ASP A 41 -3.27 -10.69 4.67
N PHE A 42 -4.13 -11.07 3.71
CA PHE A 42 -4.33 -10.31 2.48
C PHE A 42 -4.81 -8.88 2.77
N ALA A 43 -5.89 -8.72 3.55
CA ALA A 43 -6.44 -7.40 3.87
C ALA A 43 -5.45 -6.54 4.68
N ALA A 44 -4.73 -7.14 5.64
CA ALA A 44 -3.76 -6.45 6.48
C ALA A 44 -2.56 -5.92 5.69
N MET A 45 -2.13 -6.63 4.63
CA MET A 45 -1.08 -6.14 3.72
C MET A 45 -1.62 -5.16 2.67
N MET A 46 -2.82 -5.40 2.15
CA MET A 46 -3.33 -4.65 1.01
C MET A 46 -3.90 -3.27 1.40
N ILE A 47 -4.41 -3.10 2.62
CA ILE A 47 -4.82 -1.78 3.14
C ILE A 47 -3.66 -0.76 3.09
N PRO A 48 -2.49 -1.02 3.70
CA PRO A 48 -1.38 -0.07 3.63
C PRO A 48 -0.78 0.04 2.22
N HIS A 49 -0.78 -1.03 1.42
CA HIS A 49 -0.40 -0.96 0.01
C HIS A 49 -1.25 0.06 -0.77
N HIS A 50 -2.58 -0.04 -0.64
CA HIS A 50 -3.51 0.89 -1.27
C HIS A 50 -3.36 2.32 -0.73
N GLN A 51 -3.13 2.47 0.57
CA GLN A 51 -2.87 3.80 1.14
C GLN A 51 -1.60 4.43 0.53
N GLY A 52 -0.54 3.65 0.33
CA GLY A 52 0.67 4.11 -0.36
C GLY A 52 0.39 4.56 -1.80
N ALA A 53 -0.38 3.77 -2.56
CA ALA A 53 -0.78 4.12 -3.93
C ALA A 53 -1.61 5.42 -3.99
N ILE A 54 -2.50 5.65 -3.02
CA ILE A 54 -3.26 6.90 -2.90
C ILE A 54 -2.33 8.10 -2.68
N GLU A 55 -1.33 7.98 -1.80
CA GLU A 55 -0.39 9.09 -1.55
C GLU A 55 0.51 9.38 -2.76
N MET A 56 0.94 8.34 -3.50
CA MET A 56 1.67 8.53 -4.76
C MET A 56 0.79 9.19 -5.84
N ALA A 57 -0.47 8.80 -5.95
CA ALA A 57 -1.41 9.43 -6.86
C ALA A 57 -1.64 10.91 -6.50
N LYS A 58 -1.67 11.27 -5.21
CA LYS A 58 -1.69 12.67 -4.77
C LYS A 58 -0.43 13.43 -5.17
N ALA A 59 0.75 12.79 -5.14
CA ALA A 59 1.97 13.41 -5.65
C ALA A 59 1.88 13.72 -7.16
N GLU A 60 1.32 12.81 -7.97
CA GLU A 60 1.06 13.06 -9.39
C GLU A 60 0.07 14.23 -9.57
N LEU A 61 -0.97 14.34 -8.74
CA LEU A 61 -1.89 15.48 -8.80
C LEU A 61 -1.26 16.81 -8.37
N ALA A 62 -0.25 16.78 -7.50
CA ALA A 62 0.43 17.97 -7.01
C ALA A 62 1.49 18.49 -8.00
N TYR A 63 2.26 17.60 -8.62
CA TYR A 63 3.44 17.96 -9.42
C TYR A 63 3.34 17.58 -10.90
N GLY A 64 2.55 16.57 -11.22
CA GLY A 64 2.35 16.07 -12.58
C GLY A 64 1.60 17.05 -13.46
N ARG A 65 1.95 17.05 -14.76
CA ARG A 65 1.43 18.01 -15.76
C ARG A 65 0.67 17.34 -16.89
N ASP A 66 0.81 16.03 -17.04
CA ASP A 66 0.11 15.30 -18.09
C ASP A 66 -1.37 15.08 -17.70
N PRO A 67 -2.33 15.53 -18.53
CA PRO A 67 -3.75 15.44 -18.17
C PRO A 67 -4.27 14.00 -18.12
N VAL A 68 -3.67 13.07 -18.88
CA VAL A 68 -4.04 11.65 -18.84
C VAL A 68 -3.55 11.01 -17.55
N LEU A 69 -2.31 11.25 -17.15
CA LEU A 69 -1.75 10.71 -15.90
C LEU A 69 -2.45 11.28 -14.67
N ARG A 70 -2.79 12.56 -14.67
CA ARG A 70 -3.58 13.18 -13.60
C ARG A 70 -4.99 12.58 -13.51
N ARG A 71 -5.62 12.25 -14.64
CA ARG A 71 -6.92 11.57 -14.65
C ARG A 71 -6.82 10.14 -14.10
N LEU A 72 -5.75 9.42 -14.47
CA LEU A 72 -5.46 8.11 -13.89
C LEU A 72 -5.28 8.20 -12.38
N ALA A 73 -4.52 9.18 -11.89
CA ALA A 73 -4.30 9.40 -10.46
C ALA A 73 -5.61 9.66 -9.69
N GLN A 74 -6.55 10.43 -10.26
CA GLN A 74 -7.88 10.60 -9.69
C GLN A 74 -8.64 9.27 -9.58
N GLY A 75 -8.57 8.43 -10.62
CA GLY A 75 -9.15 7.09 -10.62
C GLY A 75 -8.58 6.21 -9.51
N ILE A 76 -7.24 6.15 -9.40
CA ILE A 76 -6.53 5.41 -8.35
C ILE A 76 -7.00 5.83 -6.96
N ILE A 77 -7.13 7.14 -6.71
CA ILE A 77 -7.57 7.65 -5.40
C ILE A 77 -8.97 7.14 -5.05
N VAL A 78 -9.90 7.20 -6.00
CA VAL A 78 -11.30 6.81 -5.77
C VAL A 78 -11.42 5.30 -5.58
N GLU A 79 -10.87 4.52 -6.51
CA GLU A 79 -10.99 3.06 -6.52
C GLU A 79 -10.32 2.46 -5.28
N GLN A 80 -9.08 2.84 -4.99
CA GLN A 80 -8.34 2.24 -3.87
C GLN A 80 -8.87 2.67 -2.50
N ALA A 81 -9.46 3.87 -2.38
CA ALA A 81 -10.17 4.25 -1.17
C ALA A 81 -11.42 3.38 -0.93
N GLN A 82 -12.14 3.01 -1.99
CA GLN A 82 -13.29 2.11 -1.89
C GLN A 82 -12.85 0.69 -1.50
N GLU A 83 -11.76 0.18 -2.09
CA GLU A 83 -11.19 -1.13 -1.78
C GLU A 83 -10.70 -1.21 -0.32
N ILE A 84 -10.08 -0.14 0.20
CA ILE A 84 -9.72 -0.04 1.63
C ILE A 84 -10.97 -0.22 2.52
N GLU A 85 -12.07 0.44 2.19
CA GLU A 85 -13.30 0.32 2.97
C GLU A 85 -13.90 -1.09 2.91
N VAL A 86 -13.83 -1.75 1.75
CA VAL A 86 -14.24 -3.16 1.61
C VAL A 86 -13.40 -4.06 2.52
N MET A 87 -12.08 -3.92 2.49
CA MET A 87 -11.18 -4.73 3.31
C MET A 87 -11.35 -4.47 4.82
N ARG A 88 -11.55 -3.21 5.22
CA ARG A 88 -11.84 -2.85 6.62
C ARG A 88 -13.11 -3.51 7.12
N ARG A 89 -14.16 -3.54 6.30
CA ARG A 89 -15.42 -4.23 6.64
C ARG A 89 -15.20 -5.73 6.79
N ALA A 90 -14.50 -6.36 5.84
CA ALA A 90 -14.19 -7.79 5.91
C ALA A 90 -13.42 -8.16 7.20
N LEU A 91 -12.51 -7.30 7.67
CA LEU A 91 -11.79 -7.50 8.94
C LEU A 91 -12.65 -7.30 10.19
N ALA A 92 -13.66 -6.42 10.13
CA ALA A 92 -14.57 -6.13 11.23
C ALA A 92 -15.67 -7.19 11.39
N GLU A 93 -16.16 -7.75 10.28
CA GLU A 93 -17.22 -8.77 10.26
C GLU A 93 -16.74 -10.15 10.68
N ARG A 94 -15.42 -10.40 10.65
CA ARG A 94 -14.79 -11.65 11.10
C ARG A 94 -14.13 -11.48 12.48
N PRO A 95 -14.72 -12.02 13.57
CA PRO A 95 -14.01 -12.12 14.84
C PRO A 95 -12.79 -13.03 14.69
N VAL A 96 -11.70 -12.69 15.38
CA VAL A 96 -10.38 -13.38 15.36
C VAL A 96 -10.45 -14.89 15.70
N ALA A 97 -11.61 -15.40 16.13
CA ALA A 97 -11.80 -16.75 16.64
C ALA A 97 -12.47 -17.76 15.69
N GLN A 98 -12.86 -17.38 14.46
CA GLN A 98 -13.51 -18.33 13.53
C GLN A 98 -12.55 -18.87 12.46
N ALA A 99 -11.39 -19.38 12.88
CA ALA A 99 -10.67 -20.36 12.08
C ALA A 99 -11.47 -21.66 12.11
N THR A 100 -12.44 -21.79 11.20
CA THR A 100 -13.10 -23.08 10.98
C THR A 100 -12.03 -24.02 10.42
N PRO A 101 -11.69 -25.13 11.09
CA PRO A 101 -10.72 -26.05 10.54
C PRO A 101 -11.33 -26.66 9.29
N GLN A 102 -10.86 -26.24 8.12
CA GLN A 102 -11.21 -26.89 6.87
C GLN A 102 -10.57 -28.28 6.92
N ARG A 103 -11.39 -29.25 7.33
CA ARG A 103 -11.05 -30.67 7.32
C ARG A 103 -10.76 -31.05 5.88
N MET A 104 -9.49 -31.11 5.50
CA MET A 104 -9.10 -31.65 4.20
C MET A 104 -9.59 -33.09 4.14
N PRO A 105 -10.33 -33.51 3.08
CA PRO A 105 -10.67 -34.91 2.91
C PRO A 105 -9.37 -35.69 2.71
N ALA A 106 -9.15 -36.70 3.55
CA ALA A 106 -8.08 -37.66 3.36
C ALA A 106 -8.36 -38.44 2.07
N HIS A 107 -7.66 -38.10 0.99
CA HIS A 107 -7.62 -38.92 -0.21
C HIS A 107 -6.92 -40.24 0.15
N HIS A 108 -7.70 -41.27 0.45
CA HIS A 108 -7.22 -42.65 0.46
C HIS A 108 -6.98 -43.04 -1.00
N HIS A 109 -5.72 -43.24 -1.36
CA HIS A 109 -5.35 -43.94 -2.59
C HIS A 109 -5.37 -45.44 -2.30
N HIS A 110 -6.22 -46.16 -3.03
CA HIS A 110 -6.09 -47.59 -3.27
C HIS A 110 -5.29 -47.78 -4.56
#